data_AF-A0A0M2UTK4-F1
#
_entry.id   AF-A0A0M2UTK4-F1
#
_cell.length_a   1.000
_cell.length_b   1.000
_cell.length_c   1.000
_cell.angle_alpha   90.00
_cell.angle_beta   90.00
_cell.angle_gamma   90.00
#
_symmetry.space_group_name_H-M   'P 1'
#
loop_
_entity.id
_entity.type
_entity.pdbx_description
1 polymer ?
#
loop_
_entity_poly.entity_id
_entity_poly.type
_entity_poly.pdbx_seq_one_letter_code
_entity_poly.pdbx_strand_id
1 'polypeptide(L)'
;MLVSTSLVFLLIEYLTHLEFLFHLSAIPLEILAGVFIVGKFLERREKREKRRQLLFIKSYLFRSEMLNLFLANFNALKFPALTMTRIKNATLDELKQMRKEADTIEYHSLEAMEPVIMEYVNAEQVWHSFKERAITYNFEDTFQDMIFILNFIYNVKLFKNNNPDKRFIFEAEKRAALMEKVKKC
;
A
#
# COMPACT_ATOMS: atom_id res chain seq x y z
N MET A 1 12.89 -40.30 25.52
CA MET A 1 12.73 -39.50 24.28
C MET A 1 14.02 -39.43 23.46
N LEU A 2 15.20 -39.22 24.06
CA LEU A 2 16.51 -39.20 23.35
C LEU A 2 16.92 -40.54 22.72
N VAL A 3 16.60 -41.67 23.38
CA VAL A 3 16.99 -43.01 22.90
C VAL A 3 16.14 -43.43 21.70
N SER A 4 14.85 -43.08 21.69
CA SER A 4 13.92 -43.46 20.62
C SER A 4 14.18 -42.72 19.32
N THR A 5 14.53 -41.43 19.37
CA THR A 5 14.88 -40.67 18.18
C THR A 5 16.19 -41.15 17.56
N SER A 6 17.19 -41.43 18.40
CA SER A 6 18.49 -41.95 17.95
C SER A 6 18.38 -43.32 17.23
N LEU A 7 17.50 -44.20 17.71
CA LEU A 7 17.25 -45.51 17.10
C LEU A 7 16.58 -45.41 15.71
N VAL A 8 15.67 -44.44 15.51
CA VAL A 8 14.98 -44.23 14.23
C VAL A 8 15.95 -43.72 13.17
N PHE A 9 16.86 -42.81 13.52
CA PHE A 9 17.87 -42.30 12.58
C PHE A 9 18.88 -43.37 12.17
N LEU A 10 19.34 -44.21 13.11
CA LEU A 10 20.20 -45.37 12.83
C LEU A 10 19.54 -46.37 11.87
N LEU A 11 18.22 -46.59 12.01
CA LEU A 11 17.48 -47.54 11.19
C LEU A 11 17.28 -47.00 9.76
N ILE A 12 17.10 -45.69 9.60
CA ILE A 12 17.02 -45.02 8.29
C ILE A 12 18.38 -45.03 7.59
N GLU A 13 19.48 -44.83 8.32
CA GLU A 13 20.85 -44.89 7.81
C GLU A 13 21.20 -46.28 7.28
N TYR A 14 20.91 -47.33 8.07
CA TYR A 14 21.09 -48.72 7.64
C TYR A 14 20.35 -49.04 6.34
N LEU A 15 19.19 -48.42 6.12
CA LEU A 15 18.37 -48.66 4.95
C LEU A 15 18.74 -47.80 3.73
N THR A 16 19.44 -46.68 3.90
CA THR A 16 19.58 -45.67 2.83
C THR A 16 21.01 -45.27 2.48
N HIS A 17 22.03 -45.64 3.27
CA HIS A 17 23.46 -45.33 3.03
C HIS A 17 23.74 -43.86 2.68
N LEU A 18 22.92 -42.92 3.17
CA LEU A 18 23.02 -41.50 2.88
C LEU A 18 23.87 -40.79 3.95
N GLU A 19 25.18 -40.65 3.68
CA GLU A 19 26.14 -39.90 4.51
C GLU A 19 25.75 -38.41 4.74
N PHE A 20 24.86 -37.88 3.90
CA PHE A 20 24.35 -36.52 3.97
C PHE A 20 23.60 -36.21 5.29
N LEU A 21 22.95 -37.21 5.89
CA LEU A 21 22.19 -37.02 7.15
C LEU A 21 23.09 -36.73 8.35
N PHE A 22 24.35 -37.19 8.35
CA PHE A 22 25.30 -36.94 9.44
C PHE A 22 25.84 -35.51 9.46
N HIS A 23 26.02 -34.88 8.29
CA HIS A 23 26.36 -33.46 8.22
C HIS A 23 25.22 -32.57 8.68
N LEU A 24 23.97 -33.00 8.48
CA LEU A 24 22.79 -32.31 9.01
C LEU A 24 22.55 -32.60 10.50
N SER A 25 22.92 -33.79 11.01
CA SER A 25 22.80 -34.17 12.43
C SER A 25 23.86 -33.55 13.34
N ALA A 26 24.97 -33.06 12.76
CA ALA A 26 26.00 -32.30 13.47
C ALA A 26 25.49 -30.94 13.98
N ILE A 27 24.43 -30.42 13.35
CA ILE A 27 23.65 -29.30 13.88
C ILE A 27 22.38 -29.92 14.48
N PRO A 28 22.19 -29.91 15.81
CA PRO A 28 20.95 -30.40 16.41
C PRO A 28 19.76 -29.77 15.68
N LEU A 29 18.83 -30.59 15.18
CA LEU A 29 17.68 -30.13 14.40
C LEU A 29 16.87 -29.06 15.15
N GLU A 30 16.95 -29.08 16.48
CA GLU A 30 16.43 -28.09 17.42
C GLU A 30 17.02 -26.69 17.23
N ILE A 31 18.32 -26.59 16.88
CA ILE A 31 18.99 -25.32 16.58
C ILE A 31 18.52 -24.77 15.24
N LEU A 32 18.39 -25.61 14.21
CA LEU A 32 17.82 -25.19 12.91
C LEU A 32 16.36 -24.73 13.04
N ALA A 33 15.55 -25.49 13.80
CA ALA A 33 14.18 -25.12 14.10
C ALA A 33 14.12 -23.81 14.91
N GLY A 34 15.00 -23.64 15.89
CA GLY A 34 15.14 -22.41 16.68
C GLY A 34 15.47 -21.20 15.81
N VAL A 35 16.46 -21.30 14.93
CA VAL A 35 16.85 -20.22 14.00
C VAL A 35 15.69 -19.88 13.06
N PHE A 36 14.96 -20.88 12.54
CA PHE A 36 13.83 -20.63 11.65
C PHE A 36 12.64 -19.98 12.36
N ILE A 37 12.33 -20.41 13.60
CA ILE A 37 11.25 -19.84 14.42
C ILE A 37 11.60 -18.41 14.84
N VAL A 38 12.83 -18.17 15.32
CA VAL A 38 13.32 -16.84 15.69
C VAL A 38 13.34 -15.92 14.46
N GLY A 39 13.80 -16.42 13.31
CA GLY A 39 13.76 -15.71 12.03
C GLY A 39 12.35 -15.28 11.67
N LYS A 40 11.37 -16.20 11.69
CA LYS A 40 9.95 -15.87 11.43
C LYS A 40 9.35 -14.92 12.48
N PHE A 41 9.74 -15.04 13.74
CA PHE A 41 9.23 -14.16 14.80
C PHE A 41 9.76 -12.73 14.65
N LEU A 42 11.07 -12.59 14.37
CA LEU A 42 11.71 -11.30 14.07
C LEU A 42 11.09 -10.67 12.83
N GLU A 43 10.89 -11.45 11.76
CA GLU A 43 10.26 -10.97 10.52
C GLU A 43 8.80 -10.49 10.77
N ARG A 44 8.02 -11.22 11.59
CA ARG A 44 6.66 -10.80 11.96
C ARG A 44 6.66 -9.53 12.80
N ARG A 45 7.60 -9.40 13.74
CA ARG A 45 7.73 -8.22 14.58
C ARG A 45 8.15 -7.01 13.75
N GLU A 46 9.14 -7.17 12.88
CA GLU A 46 9.59 -6.14 11.94
C GLU A 46 8.44 -5.70 11.03
N LYS A 47 7.67 -6.64 10.46
CA LYS A 47 6.46 -6.32 9.68
C LYS A 47 5.42 -5.54 10.50
N ARG A 48 5.24 -5.88 11.79
CA ARG A 48 4.31 -5.17 12.67
C ARG A 48 4.79 -3.75 12.99
N GLU A 49 6.07 -3.58 13.28
CA GLU A 49 6.69 -2.27 13.56
C GLU A 49 6.65 -1.39 12.31
N LYS A 50 7.02 -1.92 11.15
CA LYS A 50 6.89 -1.24 9.85
C LYS A 50 5.44 -0.81 9.56
N ARG A 51 4.45 -1.70 9.75
CA ARG A 51 3.03 -1.34 9.61
C ARG A 51 2.61 -0.22 10.55
N ARG A 52 3.12 -0.22 11.80
CA ARG A 52 2.82 0.82 12.79
C ARG A 52 3.44 2.16 12.38
N GLN A 53 4.68 2.17 11.89
CA GLN A 53 5.34 3.36 11.35
C GLN A 53 4.58 3.92 10.15
N LEU A 54 4.14 3.07 9.22
CA LEU A 54 3.31 3.47 8.09
C LEU A 54 2.00 4.12 8.53
N LEU A 55 1.34 3.57 9.56
CA LEU A 55 0.11 4.13 10.10
C LEU A 55 0.33 5.54 10.67
N PHE A 56 1.41 5.78 11.41
CA PHE A 56 1.74 7.11 11.93
C PHE A 56 2.07 8.09 10.82
N ILE A 57 2.86 7.68 9.83
CA ILE A 57 3.20 8.50 8.66
C ILE A 57 1.93 8.89 7.91
N LYS A 58 1.06 7.92 7.60
CA LYS A 58 -0.23 8.16 6.94
C LYS A 58 -1.11 9.12 7.76
N SER A 59 -1.22 8.90 9.07
CA SER A 59 -2.06 9.73 9.94
C SER A 59 -1.56 11.17 10.08
N TYR A 60 -0.25 11.38 10.12
CA TYR A 60 0.32 12.73 10.19
C TYR A 60 0.07 13.49 8.89
N LEU A 61 0.46 12.90 7.76
CA LEU A 61 0.39 13.54 6.45
C LEU A 61 -1.05 13.81 6.00
N PHE A 62 -1.98 12.92 6.34
CA PHE A 62 -3.42 13.13 6.13
C PHE A 62 -3.91 14.43 6.78
N ARG A 63 -3.41 14.73 8.00
CA ARG A 63 -3.87 15.89 8.77
C ARG A 63 -3.16 17.18 8.42
N SER A 64 -1.90 17.12 7.99
CA SER A 64 -1.08 18.32 7.79
C SER A 64 -1.00 18.78 6.33
N GLU A 65 -0.79 17.84 5.39
CA GLU A 65 -0.35 18.20 4.03
C GLU A 65 -1.36 17.79 2.94
N MET A 66 -2.18 16.76 3.18
CA MET A 66 -3.15 16.27 2.20
C MET A 66 -4.61 16.65 2.47
N LEU A 67 -4.87 17.47 3.49
CA LEU A 67 -6.24 17.84 3.89
C LEU A 67 -7.03 18.42 2.71
N ASN A 68 -6.43 19.33 1.95
CA ASN A 68 -7.11 19.98 0.82
C ASN A 68 -7.45 18.98 -0.29
N LEU A 69 -6.56 18.03 -0.58
CA LEU A 69 -6.84 16.93 -1.51
C LEU A 69 -8.04 16.11 -1.06
N PHE A 70 -8.09 15.72 0.21
CA PHE A 70 -9.22 14.96 0.74
C PHE A 70 -10.53 15.75 0.67
N LEU A 71 -10.51 17.03 1.05
CA LEU A 71 -11.68 17.89 0.99
C LEU A 71 -12.16 18.09 -0.45
N ALA A 72 -11.25 18.36 -1.39
CA ALA A 72 -11.58 18.48 -2.80
C ALA A 72 -12.20 17.19 -3.34
N ASN A 73 -11.61 16.04 -3.01
CA ASN A 73 -12.15 14.75 -3.41
C ASN A 73 -13.55 14.53 -2.82
N PHE A 74 -13.73 14.68 -1.50
CA PHE A 74 -15.04 14.52 -0.85
C PHE A 74 -16.12 15.45 -1.42
N ASN A 75 -15.77 16.69 -1.74
CA ASN A 75 -16.72 17.65 -2.34
C ASN A 75 -17.08 17.28 -3.79
N ALA A 76 -16.19 16.62 -4.52
CA ALA A 76 -16.42 16.19 -5.89
C ALA A 76 -17.20 14.86 -5.99
N LEU A 77 -17.19 14.06 -4.92
CA LEU A 77 -17.83 12.74 -4.86
C LEU A 77 -19.36 12.80 -4.83
N LYS A 78 -19.99 12.13 -5.79
CA LYS A 78 -21.43 11.84 -5.80
C LYS A 78 -21.74 10.57 -5.02
N PHE A 79 -20.91 9.54 -5.17
CA PHE A 79 -21.01 8.27 -4.46
C PHE A 79 -19.62 7.72 -4.12
N PRO A 80 -19.40 7.14 -2.93
CA PRO A 80 -20.34 7.09 -1.79
C PRO A 80 -20.60 8.47 -1.18
N ALA A 81 -21.82 8.68 -0.65
CA ALA A 81 -22.18 9.91 0.05
C ALA A 81 -21.51 9.97 1.44
N LEU A 82 -20.19 10.17 1.43
CA LEU A 82 -19.33 10.26 2.60
C LEU A 82 -19.27 11.71 3.08
N THR A 83 -19.72 11.94 4.31
CA THR A 83 -19.53 13.21 5.00
C THR A 83 -18.75 12.97 6.28
N MET A 84 -17.99 13.97 6.72
CA MET A 84 -17.20 13.88 7.96
C MET A 84 -18.09 13.59 9.17
N THR A 85 -19.29 14.16 9.20
CA THR A 85 -20.31 13.91 10.23
C THR A 85 -20.75 12.45 10.23
N ARG A 86 -20.98 11.87 9.06
CA ARG A 86 -21.39 10.46 8.92
C ARG A 86 -20.28 9.51 9.37
N ILE A 87 -19.02 9.80 9.02
CA ILE A 87 -17.85 9.01 9.47
C ILE A 87 -17.70 9.09 11.00
N LYS A 88 -17.84 10.28 11.60
CA LYS A 88 -17.65 10.49 13.04
C LYS A 88 -18.70 9.75 13.89
N ASN A 89 -19.92 9.64 13.40
CA ASN A 89 -21.04 9.07 14.13
C ASN A 89 -21.32 7.59 13.79
N ALA A 90 -20.57 7.01 12.85
CA ALA A 90 -20.76 5.64 12.40
C ALA A 90 -20.19 4.60 13.38
N THR A 91 -20.89 3.49 13.50
CA THR A 91 -20.40 2.27 14.15
C THR A 91 -19.29 1.61 13.32
N LEU A 92 -18.53 0.68 13.93
CA LEU A 92 -17.47 -0.03 13.22
C LEU A 92 -17.99 -0.81 11.99
N ASP A 93 -19.18 -1.39 12.05
CA ASP A 93 -19.73 -2.15 10.93
C ASP A 93 -20.23 -1.23 9.81
N GLU A 94 -20.80 -0.08 10.15
CA GLU A 94 -21.10 0.98 9.18
C GLU A 94 -19.83 1.52 8.52
N LEU A 95 -18.73 1.71 9.27
CA LEU A 95 -17.44 2.11 8.71
C LEU A 95 -16.85 1.05 7.77
N LYS A 96 -16.99 -0.24 8.09
CA LYS A 96 -16.59 -1.33 7.18
C LYS A 96 -17.43 -1.33 5.91
N GLN A 97 -18.73 -1.07 6.03
CA GLN A 97 -19.63 -1.02 4.88
C GLN A 97 -19.31 0.19 3.99
N MET A 98 -19.11 1.38 4.57
CA MET A 98 -18.64 2.56 3.85
C MET A 98 -17.32 2.33 3.13
N ARG A 99 -16.39 1.57 3.74
CA ARG A 99 -15.13 1.20 3.09
C ARG A 99 -15.34 0.34 1.86
N LYS A 100 -16.28 -0.61 1.89
CA LYS A 100 -16.63 -1.43 0.72
C LYS A 100 -17.30 -0.59 -0.37
N GLU A 101 -18.18 0.33 0.02
CA GLU A 101 -18.83 1.25 -0.93
C GLU A 101 -17.81 2.18 -1.60
N ALA A 102 -16.74 2.55 -0.90
CA ALA A 102 -15.63 3.34 -1.45
C ALA A 102 -14.80 2.58 -2.51
N ASP A 103 -14.99 1.27 -2.71
CA ASP A 103 -14.39 0.55 -3.85
C ASP A 103 -15.06 0.96 -5.18
N THR A 104 -16.25 1.59 -5.13
CA THR A 104 -16.97 2.14 -6.27
C THR A 104 -17.13 3.64 -6.11
N ILE A 105 -16.38 4.41 -6.88
CA ILE A 105 -16.35 5.87 -6.80
C ILE A 105 -17.08 6.48 -7.99
N GLU A 106 -18.01 7.39 -7.72
CA GLU A 106 -18.64 8.25 -8.73
C GLU A 106 -18.46 9.72 -8.38
N TYR A 107 -18.05 10.52 -9.36
CA TYR A 107 -17.97 11.97 -9.27
C TYR A 107 -19.24 12.63 -9.81
N HIS A 108 -19.54 13.85 -9.34
CA HIS A 108 -20.73 14.60 -9.79
C HIS A 108 -20.70 14.92 -11.29
N SER A 109 -19.53 15.26 -11.82
CA SER A 109 -19.30 15.50 -13.24
C SER A 109 -17.81 15.41 -13.54
N LEU A 110 -17.43 15.43 -14.83
CA LEU A 110 -16.03 15.53 -15.24
C LEU A 110 -15.39 16.82 -14.72
N GLU A 111 -16.10 17.94 -14.81
CA GLU A 111 -15.63 19.23 -14.33
C GLU A 111 -15.33 19.22 -12.82
N ALA A 112 -16.10 18.47 -12.03
CA ALA A 112 -15.87 18.32 -10.61
C ALA A 112 -14.58 17.56 -10.29
N MET A 113 -14.04 16.78 -11.23
CA MET A 113 -12.78 16.06 -11.07
C MET A 113 -11.56 16.97 -11.25
N GLU A 114 -11.68 18.06 -12.03
CA GLU A 114 -10.55 18.93 -12.34
C GLU A 114 -9.90 19.53 -11.07
N PRO A 115 -10.64 20.10 -10.10
CA PRO A 115 -10.05 20.57 -8.85
C PRO A 115 -9.31 19.46 -8.07
N VAL A 116 -9.83 18.23 -8.08
CA VAL A 116 -9.20 17.08 -7.42
C VAL A 116 -7.85 16.76 -8.06
N ILE A 117 -7.81 16.73 -9.39
CA ILE A 117 -6.58 16.51 -10.17
C ILE A 117 -5.55 17.60 -9.87
N MET A 118 -5.99 18.86 -9.76
CA MET A 118 -5.08 19.96 -9.44
C MET A 118 -4.55 19.87 -8.00
N GLU A 119 -5.34 19.39 -7.04
CA GLU A 119 -4.85 19.12 -5.69
C GLU A 119 -3.81 18.01 -5.65
N TYR A 120 -3.92 16.98 -6.51
CA TYR A 120 -2.86 15.98 -6.67
C TYR A 120 -1.55 16.62 -7.13
N VAL A 121 -1.61 17.54 -8.09
CA VAL A 121 -0.45 18.30 -8.58
C VAL A 121 0.12 19.20 -7.49
N ASN A 122 -0.73 19.91 -6.74
CA ASN A 122 -0.31 20.78 -5.65
C ASN A 122 0.40 19.99 -4.53
N ALA A 123 0.01 18.73 -4.33
CA ALA A 123 0.61 17.82 -3.35
C ALA A 123 1.85 17.04 -3.87
N GLU A 124 2.42 17.38 -5.04
CA GLU A 124 3.57 16.68 -5.66
C GLU A 124 4.71 16.35 -4.68
N GLN A 125 5.11 17.32 -3.85
CA GLN A 125 6.18 17.14 -2.85
C GLN A 125 5.85 16.06 -1.81
N VAL A 126 4.58 15.94 -1.43
CA VAL A 126 4.11 14.92 -0.47
C VAL A 126 4.28 13.52 -1.07
N TRP A 127 3.92 13.35 -2.35
CA TRP A 127 4.07 12.08 -3.06
C TRP A 127 5.54 11.68 -3.21
N HIS A 128 6.43 12.64 -3.49
CA HIS A 128 7.88 12.39 -3.47
C HIS A 128 8.37 11.95 -2.08
N SER A 129 7.95 12.63 -1.02
CA SER A 129 8.27 12.27 0.36
C SER A 129 7.81 10.85 0.70
N PHE A 130 6.60 10.46 0.26
CA PHE A 130 6.11 9.08 0.40
C PHE A 130 6.96 8.07 -0.37
N LYS A 131 7.34 8.37 -1.61
CA LYS A 131 8.19 7.49 -2.42
C LYS A 131 9.53 7.21 -1.72
N GLU A 132 10.20 8.24 -1.23
CA GLU A 132 11.47 8.09 -0.50
C GLU A 132 11.32 7.29 0.80
N ARG A 133 10.22 7.50 1.54
CA ARG A 133 9.91 6.69 2.73
C ARG A 133 9.58 5.25 2.37
N ALA A 134 8.86 5.01 1.29
CA ALA A 134 8.52 3.67 0.81
C ALA A 134 9.80 2.87 0.47
N ILE A 135 10.77 3.51 -0.18
CA ILE A 135 12.10 2.93 -0.42
C ILE A 135 12.80 2.63 0.90
N THR A 136 12.85 3.61 1.81
CA THR A 136 13.55 3.49 3.11
C THR A 136 13.05 2.32 3.95
N TYR A 137 11.74 2.08 3.94
CA TYR A 137 11.11 1.04 4.76
C TYR A 137 10.80 -0.25 3.98
N ASN A 138 11.18 -0.33 2.70
CA ASN A 138 10.92 -1.44 1.79
C ASN A 138 9.40 -1.77 1.66
N PHE A 139 8.59 -0.74 1.41
CA PHE A 139 7.17 -0.85 1.11
C PHE A 139 6.94 -0.89 -0.40
N GLU A 140 7.23 -2.03 -1.03
CA GLU A 140 7.19 -2.23 -2.49
C GLU A 140 5.87 -1.76 -3.13
N ASP A 141 4.72 -2.23 -2.62
CA ASP A 141 3.40 -1.82 -3.16
C ASP A 141 3.20 -0.30 -3.10
N THR A 142 3.58 0.31 -1.96
CA THR A 142 3.47 1.78 -1.80
C THR A 142 4.42 2.50 -2.74
N PHE A 143 5.62 1.97 -2.98
CA PHE A 143 6.55 2.55 -3.94
C PHE A 143 5.96 2.56 -5.36
N GLN A 144 5.37 1.44 -5.79
CA GLN A 144 4.71 1.33 -7.10
C GLN A 144 3.54 2.31 -7.23
N ASP A 145 2.70 2.43 -6.20
CA ASP A 145 1.60 3.42 -6.15
C ASP A 145 2.12 4.85 -6.32
N MET A 146 3.23 5.20 -5.66
CA MET A 146 3.81 6.55 -5.76
C MET A 146 4.36 6.83 -7.16
N ILE A 147 4.98 5.85 -7.82
CA ILE A 147 5.44 6.01 -9.21
C ILE A 147 4.25 6.26 -10.15
N PHE A 148 3.14 5.55 -9.95
CA PHE A 148 1.92 5.76 -10.72
C PHE A 148 1.38 7.19 -10.56
N ILE A 149 1.24 7.67 -9.31
CA ILE A 149 0.73 9.01 -9.02
C ILE A 149 1.67 10.10 -9.58
N LEU A 150 2.99 9.96 -9.37
CA LEU A 150 3.97 10.93 -9.89
C LEU A 150 3.99 10.97 -11.42
N ASN A 151 3.84 9.82 -12.09
CA ASN A 151 3.69 9.78 -13.54
C ASN A 151 2.40 10.49 -13.99
N PHE A 152 1.30 10.29 -13.27
CA PHE A 152 0.05 11.00 -13.54
C PHE A 152 0.22 12.52 -13.41
N ILE A 153 0.80 13.00 -12.30
CA ILE A 153 1.08 14.43 -12.06
C ILE A 153 1.96 15.00 -13.18
N TYR A 154 2.99 14.28 -13.61
CA TYR A 154 3.85 14.71 -14.71
C TYR A 154 3.04 14.94 -16.01
N ASN A 155 2.12 14.02 -16.35
CA ASN A 155 1.28 14.17 -17.53
C ASN A 155 0.36 15.40 -17.43
N VAL A 156 -0.21 15.66 -16.25
CA VAL A 156 -1.05 16.83 -16.01
C VAL A 156 -0.23 18.11 -16.16
N LYS A 157 0.93 18.21 -15.49
CA LYS A 157 1.82 19.37 -15.58
C LYS A 157 2.26 19.65 -17.01
N LEU A 158 2.66 18.60 -17.75
CA LEU A 158 3.05 18.74 -19.15
C LEU A 158 1.90 19.29 -20.01
N PHE A 159 0.68 18.81 -19.81
CA PHE A 159 -0.49 19.32 -20.52
C PHE A 159 -0.77 20.79 -20.16
N LYS A 160 -0.78 21.12 -18.86
CA LYS A 160 -1.10 22.47 -18.35
C LYS A 160 -0.05 23.50 -18.77
N ASN A 161 1.23 23.13 -18.83
CA ASN A 161 2.30 24.01 -19.32
C ASN A 161 2.08 24.41 -20.79
N ASN A 162 1.57 23.47 -21.62
CA ASN A 162 1.27 23.72 -23.02
C ASN A 162 -0.14 24.31 -23.25
N ASN A 163 -1.04 24.18 -22.27
CA ASN A 163 -2.43 24.63 -22.35
C ASN A 163 -2.91 25.21 -21.00
N PRO A 164 -2.44 26.40 -20.59
CA PRO A 164 -2.72 26.94 -19.25
C PRO A 164 -4.22 27.08 -18.94
N ASP A 165 -5.02 27.48 -19.93
CA ASP A 165 -6.45 27.76 -19.75
C ASP A 165 -7.35 26.55 -19.96
N LYS A 166 -6.82 25.43 -20.49
CA LYS A 166 -7.61 24.23 -20.74
C LYS A 166 -7.65 23.34 -19.51
N ARG A 167 -8.80 22.72 -19.27
CA ARG A 167 -8.96 21.70 -18.22
C ARG A 167 -8.40 20.36 -18.71
N PHE A 168 -7.61 19.71 -17.86
CA PHE A 168 -7.01 18.42 -18.19
C PHE A 168 -8.05 17.32 -18.36
N ILE A 169 -9.14 17.36 -17.58
CA ILE A 169 -10.17 16.30 -17.60
C ILE A 169 -10.77 16.07 -18.99
N PHE A 170 -10.98 17.12 -19.77
CA PHE A 170 -11.53 16.99 -21.13
C PHE A 170 -10.51 16.46 -22.14
N GLU A 171 -9.21 16.59 -21.86
CA GLU A 171 -8.18 15.91 -22.65
C GLU A 171 -8.07 14.44 -22.23
N ALA A 172 -8.20 14.15 -20.94
CA ALA A 172 -8.21 12.78 -20.42
C ALA A 172 -9.41 11.99 -20.96
N GLU A 173 -10.60 12.59 -21.04
CA GLU A 173 -11.81 11.98 -21.59
C GLU A 173 -11.61 11.45 -23.03
N LYS A 174 -10.88 12.20 -23.86
CA LYS A 174 -10.58 11.81 -25.25
C LYS A 174 -9.63 10.61 -25.35
N ARG A 175 -8.93 10.26 -24.27
CA ARG A 175 -7.91 9.21 -24.23
C ARG A 175 -8.21 8.22 -23.11
N ALA A 176 -8.82 7.09 -23.46
CA ALA A 176 -9.25 6.08 -22.49
C ALA A 176 -8.17 5.71 -21.43
N ALA A 177 -6.91 5.56 -21.84
CA ALA A 177 -5.80 5.25 -20.94
C ALA A 177 -5.50 6.37 -19.91
N LEU A 178 -5.68 7.65 -20.26
CA LEU A 178 -5.54 8.75 -19.30
C LEU A 178 -6.75 8.84 -18.39
N MET A 179 -7.95 8.63 -18.93
CA MET A 179 -9.17 8.62 -18.12
C MET A 179 -9.15 7.49 -17.08
N GLU A 180 -8.59 6.33 -17.41
CA GLU A 180 -8.42 5.25 -16.44
C GLU A 180 -7.50 5.67 -15.29
N LYS A 181 -6.42 6.42 -15.57
CA LYS A 181 -5.54 6.96 -14.52
C LYS A 181 -6.26 7.97 -13.64
N VAL A 182 -7.01 8.88 -14.26
CA VAL A 182 -7.84 9.86 -13.56
C VAL A 182 -8.85 9.20 -12.63
N LYS A 183 -9.45 8.06 -13.01
CA LYS A 183 -10.40 7.34 -12.15
C LYS A 183 -9.73 6.60 -10.98
N LYS A 184 -8.43 6.34 -11.05
CA LYS A 184 -7.65 5.68 -10.00
C LYS A 184 -7.02 6.67 -9.01
N CYS A 185 -6.98 7.96 -9.35
CA CYS A 185 -6.48 9.05 -8.52
C CYS A 185 -7.66 9.83 -7.94
#